data_AF-A0A2E2W824-F1
#
_entry.id   AF-A0A2E2W824-F1
#
_cell.length_a   1.000
_cell.length_b   1.000
_cell.length_c   1.000
_cell.angle_alpha   90.00
_cell.angle_beta   90.00
_cell.angle_gamma   90.00
#
_symmetry.space_group_name_H-M   'P 1'
#
loop_
_entity.id
_entity.type
_entity.pdbx_description
1 polymer ?
#
loop_
_entity_poly.entity_id
_entity_poly.type
_entity_poly.pdbx_seq_one_letter_code
_entity_poly.pdbx_strand_id
1 'polypeptide(L)' 'MKGVHMEPLVAQKMALESQWNASYTTTGVYSLEMKNIEKKIDVIKQALVLKDIANAKQTR' A
#
# COMPACT_ATOMS: atom_id res chain seq x y z
N MET A 1 -15.37 -0.84 -19.66
CA MET A 1 -15.28 -0.82 -18.19
C MET A 1 -13.89 -0.34 -17.79
N LYS A 2 -13.73 0.94 -17.41
CA LYS A 2 -12.44 1.50 -16.96
C LYS A 2 -12.33 1.31 -15.44
N GLY A 3 -11.89 0.14 -15.01
CA GLY A 3 -11.80 -0.24 -13.59
C GLY A 3 -10.41 -0.68 -13.11
N VAL A 4 -9.35 -0.48 -13.90
CA VAL A 4 -8.12 -1.30 -13.78
C VAL A 4 -6.94 -0.58 -13.09
N HIS A 5 -7.08 0.69 -12.70
CA HIS A 5 -5.94 1.41 -12.10
C HIS A 5 -5.84 1.34 -10.57
N MET A 6 -6.76 0.69 -9.85
CA MET A 6 -6.59 0.43 -8.41
C MET A 6 -5.75 -0.81 -8.12
N GLU A 7 -5.85 -1.83 -8.97
CA GLU A 7 -5.11 -3.08 -8.87
C GLU A 7 -3.59 -2.90 -8.67
N PRO A 8 -2.87 -1.99 -9.37
CA PRO A 8 -1.43 -1.86 -9.18
C PRO A 8 -1.02 -1.29 -7.82
N LEU A 9 -1.77 -0.34 -7.25
CA LEU A 9 -1.45 0.22 -5.93
C LEU A 9 -1.83 -0.74 -4.81
N VAL A 10 -2.96 -1.44 -4.95
CA VAL A 10 -3.39 -2.48 -4.01
C VAL A 10 -2.41 -3.65 -4.03
N ALA A 11 -1.98 -4.11 -5.21
CA ALA A 11 -0.99 -5.18 -5.33
C ALA A 11 0.37 -4.78 -4.72
N GLN A 12 0.83 -3.55 -4.95
CA GLN A 12 2.06 -3.04 -4.32
C GLN A 12 1.95 -2.99 -2.79
N LYS A 13 0.80 -2.55 -2.25
CA LYS A 13 0.54 -2.58 -0.81
C LYS A 13 0.61 -4.01 -0.26
N MET A 14 -0.07 -4.96 -0.90
CA MET A 14 -0.08 -6.36 -0.45
C MET A 14 1.31 -6.99 -0.50
N ALA A 15 2.10 -6.70 -1.53
CA ALA A 15 3.48 -7.17 -1.63
C ALA A 15 4.36 -6.64 -0.48
N LEU A 16 4.22 -5.34 -0.14
CA LEU A 16 4.94 -4.73 0.97
C LEU A 16 4.50 -5.28 2.33
N GLU A 17 3.19 -5.51 2.53
CA GLU A 17 2.68 -6.15 3.75
C GLU A 17 3.21 -7.57 3.89
N SER A 18 3.31 -8.33 2.80
CA SER A 18 3.92 -9.64 2.79
C SER A 18 5.42 -9.58 3.12
N GLN A 19 6.15 -8.60 2.59
CA GLN A 19 7.58 -8.40 2.92
C GLN A 19 7.75 -8.05 4.40
N TRP A 20 6.93 -7.14 4.93
CA TRP A 20 6.95 -6.78 6.35
C TRP A 20 6.72 -8.01 7.23
N ASN A 21 5.71 -8.81 6.90
CA ASN A 21 5.37 -10.02 7.66
C ASN A 21 6.49 -11.06 7.59
N ALA A 22 7.10 -11.26 6.42
CA ALA A 22 8.24 -12.16 6.23
C ALA A 22 9.47 -11.70 7.04
N SER A 23 9.78 -10.39 7.03
CA SER A 23 10.89 -9.85 7.82
C SER A 23 10.65 -10.03 9.32
N TYR A 24 9.42 -9.83 9.80
CA TYR A 24 9.08 -10.06 11.21
C TYR A 24 9.13 -11.55 11.60
N THR A 25 8.54 -12.44 10.79
CA THR A 25 8.56 -13.89 11.09
C THR A 25 9.96 -14.47 11.03
N THR A 26 10.84 -13.95 10.19
CA THR A 26 12.22 -14.42 10.07
C THR A 26 13.09 -13.96 11.23
N THR A 27 12.95 -12.70 11.65
CA THR A 27 13.86 -12.09 12.64
C THR A 27 13.29 -12.06 14.06
N GLY A 28 11.96 -12.10 14.21
CA GLY A 28 11.25 -11.88 15.46
C GLY A 28 11.40 -10.47 16.04
N VAL A 29 12.06 -9.56 15.32
CA VAL A 29 12.45 -8.23 15.82
C VAL A 29 11.97 -7.15 14.87
N TYR A 30 11.41 -6.09 15.43
CA TYR A 30 11.03 -4.91 14.67
C TYR A 30 12.27 -4.15 14.20
N SER A 31 12.53 -4.17 12.89
CA SER A 31 13.76 -3.64 12.28
C SER A 31 13.56 -2.28 11.60
N LEU A 32 14.68 -1.61 11.28
CA LEU A 32 14.66 -0.38 10.47
C LEU A 32 14.07 -0.62 9.07
N GLU A 33 14.29 -1.82 8.51
CA GLU A 33 13.70 -2.22 7.24
C GLU A 33 12.16 -2.27 7.33
N MET A 34 11.62 -2.84 8.40
CA MET A 34 10.17 -2.89 8.63
C MET A 34 9.56 -1.48 8.74
N LYS A 35 10.24 -0.58 9.46
CA LYS A 35 9.84 0.83 9.54
C LYS A 35 9.85 1.52 8.17
N ASN A 36 10.80 1.17 7.31
CA ASN A 36 10.86 1.72 5.95
C ASN A 36 9.75 1.14 5.06
N ILE A 37 9.39 -0.13 5.23
CA ILE A 37 8.26 -0.77 4.54
C ILE A 37 6.93 -0.10 4.95
N GLU A 38 6.73 0.18 6.24
CA GLU A 38 5.54 0.89 6.74
C GLU A 38 5.38 2.27 6.12
N LYS A 39 6.48 3.05 6.04
CA LYS A 39 6.46 4.35 5.37
C LYS A 39 6.03 4.25 3.90
N LYS A 40 6.48 3.21 3.18
CA LYS A 40 6.07 2.98 1.79
C LYS A 40 4.59 2.61 1.69
N ILE A 41 4.09 1.77 2.61
CA ILE A 41 2.67 1.41 2.70
C ILE A 41 1.81 2.66 2.94
N ASP A 42 2.24 3.56 3.82
CA ASP A 42 1.49 4.78 4.13
C ASP A 42 1.40 5.74 2.94
N VAL A 43 2.48 5.88 2.15
CA VAL A 43 2.44 6.65 0.89
C VAL A 43 1.42 6.04 -0.09
N ILE A 44 1.36 4.72 -0.20
CA ILE A 44 0.39 4.04 -1.07
C ILE A 44 -1.05 4.25 -0.58
N LYS A 45 -1.29 4.15 0.75
CA LYS A 45 -2.62 4.43 1.34
C LYS A 45 -3.09 5.84 1.03
N GLN A 46 -2.21 6.84 1.17
CA GLN A 46 -2.53 8.23 0.83
C GLN A 46 -2.89 8.37 -0.66
N ALA A 47 -2.13 7.73 -1.54
CA ALA A 47 -2.42 7.74 -2.98
C ALA A 47 -3.78 7.10 -3.33
N LEU A 48 -4.14 6.01 -2.65
CA LEU A 48 -5.46 5.36 -2.81
C LEU A 48 -6.60 6.30 -2.39
N VAL A 49 -6.47 6.95 -1.22
CA VAL A 49 -7.48 7.92 -0.75
C VAL A 49 -7.64 9.09 -1.70
N LEU A 50 -6.54 9.69 -2.18
CA LEU A 50 -6.60 10.79 -3.14
C LEU A 50 -7.29 10.39 -4.44
N LYS A 51 -7.09 9.15 -4.88
CA LYS A 51 -7.72 8.61 -6.08
C LYS A 51 -9.21 8.34 -5.89
N ASP A 52 -9.62 7.82 -4.73
CA ASP A 52 -11.03 7.64 -4.40
C ASP A 52 -11.77 8.98 -4.39
N ILE A 53 -11.16 10.01 -3.79
CA ILE A 53 -11.70 11.38 -3.82
C ILE A 53 -11.82 11.89 -5.26
N ALA A 54 -10.80 11.66 -6.11
CA ALA A 54 -10.84 12.08 -7.51
C ALA A 54 -11.97 11.39 -8.30
N ASN A 55 -12.13 10.07 -8.11
CA ASN A 55 -13.20 9.30 -8.75
C ASN A 55 -14.60 9.77 -8.29
N ALA A 56 -14.77 10.03 -6.99
CA ALA A 56 -16.03 10.53 -6.44
C ALA A 56 -16.40 11.91 -6.99
N LYS A 57 -15.41 12.77 -7.29
CA LYS A 57 -15.63 14.08 -7.92
C LYS A 57 -15.97 13.98 -9.41
N GLN A 58 -15.41 13.02 -10.15
CA GLN A 58 -15.70 12.84 -11.58
C GLN A 58 -17.07 12.20 -11.85
N THR A 59 -17.69 11.58 -10.85
CA THR A 59 -18.99 10.90 -10.97
C THR A 59 -20.17 11.85 -10.60
N ARG A 60 -19.89 13.12 -10.29
CA ARG A 60 -20.87 14.19 -10.10
C ARG A 60 -20.83 15.17 -11.27
#